data_AF-A0A327HGP8-F1
#
_entry.id   AF-A0A327HGP8-F1
#
_cell.length_a   1.000
_cell.length_b   1.000
_cell.length_c   1.000
_cell.angle_alpha   90.00
_cell.angle_beta   90.00
_cell.angle_gamma   90.00
#
_symmetry.space_group_name_H-M   'P 1'
#
loop_
_entity.id
_entity.type
_entity.pdbx_description
1 polymer ?
#
loop_
_entity_poly.entity_id
_entity_poly.type
_entity_poly.pdbx_seq_one_letter_code
_entity_poly.pdbx_strand_id
1 'polypeptide(L)'
;MGLVGYFTAEIGLWSELKTYSGGLGVLAGDHVKSAADEGIPLVGVTLLYREGYGVQHLDSDGNQTESFPDLDPYNHLEKTDISFNLNLDDSE
;
A
#
# COMPACT_ATOMS: atom_id res chain seq x y z
N MET A 1 15.37 -19.13 9.20
CA MET A 1 14.12 -18.80 8.50
C MET A 1 14.49 -18.19 7.17
N GLY A 2 13.81 -18.54 6.09
CA GLY A 2 14.06 -17.93 4.77
C GLY A 2 13.46 -16.52 4.68
N LEU A 3 13.77 -15.80 3.60
CA LEU A 3 13.16 -14.52 3.29
C LEU A 3 11.67 -14.71 2.96
N VAL A 4 10.79 -13.91 3.56
CA VAL A 4 9.34 -13.93 3.29
C VAL A 4 8.97 -12.84 2.29
N GLY A 5 8.33 -13.21 1.18
CA GLY A 5 7.66 -12.26 0.28
C GLY A 5 6.21 -12.08 0.70
N TYR A 6 5.84 -10.86 1.09
CA TYR A 6 4.49 -10.51 1.56
C TYR A 6 3.77 -9.66 0.53
N PHE A 7 2.88 -10.29 -0.25
CA PHE A 7 2.13 -9.64 -1.32
C PHE A 7 0.76 -9.21 -0.81
N THR A 8 0.42 -7.94 -1.01
CA THR A 8 -0.87 -7.38 -0.62
C THR A 8 -1.32 -6.31 -1.61
N ALA A 9 -2.62 -6.23 -1.86
CA ALA A 9 -3.19 -5.17 -2.70
C ALA A 9 -3.02 -3.79 -2.06
N GLU A 10 -3.06 -3.71 -0.73
CA GLU A 10 -2.96 -2.47 0.03
C GLU A 10 -2.03 -2.62 1.23
N ILE A 11 -1.35 -1.54 1.61
CA ILE A 11 -0.53 -1.48 2.83
C ILE A 11 -0.49 -0.08 3.43
N GLY A 12 -0.71 0.03 4.74
CA GLY A 12 -0.60 1.28 5.49
C GLY A 12 0.76 1.40 6.17
N LEU A 13 1.68 2.16 5.59
CA LEU A 13 3.02 2.43 6.18
C LEU A 13 3.15 3.87 6.69
N TRP A 14 2.67 4.83 5.90
CA TRP A 14 2.58 6.24 6.25
C TRP A 14 1.21 6.77 5.84
N SER A 15 0.64 7.67 6.63
CA SER A 15 -0.66 8.29 6.35
C SER A 15 -0.69 9.09 5.06
N GLU A 16 0.46 9.64 4.67
CA GLU A 16 0.67 10.48 3.49
C GLU A 16 0.82 9.64 2.22
N LEU A 17 1.23 8.37 2.38
CA LEU A 17 1.20 7.39 1.29
C LEU A 17 -0.18 6.76 1.21
N LYS A 18 -0.93 7.14 0.18
CA LYS A 18 -2.28 6.63 -0.08
C LYS A 18 -2.28 5.23 -0.69
N THR A 19 -1.59 4.29 -0.06
CA THR A 19 -1.47 2.88 -0.48
C THR A 19 -2.46 1.96 0.23
N TYR A 20 -3.41 2.51 0.99
CA TYR A 20 -4.51 1.77 1.61
C TYR A 20 -5.77 2.63 1.75
N SER A 21 -6.92 1.96 1.89
CA SER A 21 -8.24 2.60 2.04
C SER A 21 -9.02 2.12 3.28
N GLY A 22 -8.59 1.01 3.89
CA GLY A 22 -9.30 0.43 5.03
C GLY A 22 -8.54 -0.67 5.78
N GLY A 23 -9.29 -1.57 6.40
CA GLY A 23 -8.77 -2.55 7.36
C GLY A 23 -7.73 -3.52 6.78
N LEU A 24 -7.79 -3.83 5.48
CA LEU A 24 -6.80 -4.69 4.81
C LEU A 24 -5.40 -4.06 4.89
N GLY A 25 -5.25 -2.81 4.46
CA GLY A 25 -3.95 -2.15 4.47
C GLY A 25 -3.45 -1.83 5.87
N VAL A 26 -4.34 -1.54 6.82
CA VAL A 26 -3.98 -1.39 8.25
C VAL A 26 -3.37 -2.69 8.78
N LEU A 27 -4.06 -3.82 8.59
CA LEU A 27 -3.57 -5.12 9.05
C LEU A 27 -2.25 -5.50 8.35
N ALA A 28 -2.13 -5.25 7.06
CA ALA A 28 -0.89 -5.48 6.31
C ALA A 28 0.28 -4.62 6.86
N GLY A 29 0.01 -3.37 7.22
CA GLY A 29 0.96 -2.49 7.89
C GLY A 29 1.39 -3.04 9.24
N ASP A 30 0.44 -3.50 10.06
CA ASP A 30 0.71 -4.12 11.37
C ASP A 30 1.56 -5.39 11.24
N HIS A 31 1.35 -6.19 10.18
CA HIS A 31 2.20 -7.36 9.89
C HIS A 31 3.64 -6.97 9.58
N VAL A 32 3.85 -5.97 8.71
CA VAL A 32 5.20 -5.48 8.39
C VAL A 32 5.87 -4.89 9.63
N LYS A 33 5.13 -4.12 10.43
CA LYS A 33 5.64 -3.55 11.67
C LYS A 33 6.04 -4.63 12.67
N SER A 34 5.18 -5.62 12.89
CA SER A 34 5.47 -6.75 13.80
C SER A 34 6.66 -7.58 13.33
N ALA A 35 6.77 -7.83 12.01
CA ALA A 35 7.92 -8.52 11.43
C ALA A 35 9.23 -7.74 11.67
N ALA A 36 9.20 -6.41 11.54
CA ALA A 36 10.35 -5.56 11.83
C ALA A 36 10.72 -5.58 13.32
N ASP A 37 9.73 -5.51 14.22
CA ASP A 37 9.95 -5.53 15.67
C ASP A 37 10.58 -6.86 16.14
N GLU A 38 10.21 -7.98 15.52
CA GLU A 38 10.76 -9.32 15.79
C GLU A 38 12.00 -9.67 14.94
N GLY A 39 12.47 -8.75 14.08
CA GLY A 39 13.63 -8.98 13.21
C GLY A 39 13.44 -10.09 12.16
N ILE A 40 12.19 -10.35 11.75
CA ILE A 40 11.86 -11.34 10.71
C ILE A 40 12.22 -10.75 9.34
N PRO A 41 13.03 -11.46 8.51
CA PRO A 41 13.36 -11.00 7.17
C PRO A 41 12.12 -11.09 6.26
N LEU A 42 11.53 -9.92 5.94
CA LEU A 42 10.32 -9.78 5.15
C LEU A 42 10.48 -8.68 4.09
N VAL A 43 9.99 -8.94 2.87
CA VAL A 43 9.86 -7.97 1.78
C VAL A 43 8.38 -7.80 1.45
N GLY A 44 7.85 -6.60 1.67
CA GLY A 44 6.49 -6.24 1.29
C GLY A 44 6.41 -5.85 -0.19
N VAL A 45 5.43 -6.39 -0.91
CA VAL A 45 5.12 -6.03 -2.30
C VAL A 45 3.66 -5.58 -2.37
N THR A 46 3.45 -4.36 -2.86
CA THR A 46 2.12 -3.78 -3.01
C THR A 46 2.00 -2.96 -4.29
N LEU A 47 0.79 -2.50 -4.59
CA LEU A 47 0.51 -1.65 -5.73
C LEU A 47 0.63 -0.17 -5.35
N LEU A 48 1.33 0.59 -6.18
CA LEU A 48 1.37 2.05 -6.09
C LEU A 48 0.24 2.63 -6.95
N TYR A 49 -0.95 2.76 -6.36
CA TYR A 49 -2.09 3.36 -7.05
C TYR A 49 -1.89 4.86 -7.28
N ARG A 50 -2.22 5.31 -8.50
CA ARG A 50 -2.00 6.71 -8.92
C ARG A 50 -2.87 7.72 -8.15
N GLU A 51 -4.11 7.38 -7.84
CA GLU A 51 -5.09 8.30 -7.22
C GLU A 51 -5.33 8.02 -5.73
N GLY A 52 -4.79 6.91 -5.21
CA GLY A 52 -4.97 6.51 -3.82
C GLY A 52 -6.44 6.34 -3.43
N TYR A 53 -6.78 6.71 -2.18
CA TYR A 53 -8.17 6.78 -1.71
C TYR A 53 -8.76 8.18 -1.86
N GLY A 54 -10.08 8.24 -2.07
CA GLY A 54 -10.83 9.49 -2.17
C GLY A 54 -10.92 10.21 -0.82
N VAL A 55 -10.75 11.53 -0.85
CA VAL A 55 -11.03 12.40 0.30
C VAL A 55 -12.51 12.71 0.30
N GLN A 56 -13.19 12.26 1.35
CA GLN A 56 -14.61 12.49 1.57
C GLN A 56 -14.88 13.91 2.04
N HIS A 57 -15.87 14.57 1.44
CA HIS A 57 -16.44 15.84 1.86
C HIS A 57 -17.93 15.67 2.13
N LEU A 58 -18.43 16.35 3.15
CA LEU A 58 -19.85 16.39 3.49
C LEU A 58 -20.31 17.85 3.45
N ASP A 59 -21.31 18.15 2.63
CA ASP A 59 -21.89 19.50 2.58
C ASP A 59 -22.87 19.75 3.75
N SER A 60 -23.39 20.97 3.84
CA SER A 60 -24.34 21.37 4.89
C SER A 60 -25.68 20.62 4.83
N ASP A 61 -26.02 20.04 3.66
CA ASP A 61 -27.24 19.27 3.44
C ASP A 61 -27.03 17.77 3.68
N GLY A 62 -25.80 17.36 4.03
CA GLY A 62 -25.43 15.97 4.28
C GLY A 62 -25.14 15.16 3.02
N ASN A 63 -24.97 15.80 1.85
CA ASN A 63 -24.55 15.09 0.65
C ASN A 63 -23.04 14.83 0.71
N GLN A 64 -22.68 13.58 0.43
CA GLN A 64 -21.29 13.16 0.33
C GLN A 64 -20.76 13.44 -1.08
N THR A 65 -19.56 14.01 -1.16
CA THR A 65 -18.77 14.14 -2.39
C THR A 65 -17.33 13.67 -2.15
N GLU A 66 -16.60 13.37 -3.22
CA GLU A 66 -15.23 12.86 -3.13
C GLU A 66 -14.31 13.64 -4.07
N SER A 67 -13.06 13.82 -3.62
CA SER A 67 -11.97 14.34 -4.43
C SER A 67 -10.79 13.37 -4.40
N PHE A 68 -10.04 13.28 -5.50
CA PHE A 68 -8.86 12.43 -5.62
C PHE A 68 -7.62 13.30 -5.78
N PRO A 69 -6.92 13.64 -4.68
CA PRO A 69 -5.71 14.45 -4.77
C PRO A 69 -4.59 13.64 -5.40
N ASP A 70 -3.82 14.27 -6.28
CA ASP A 70 -2.60 13.69 -6.85
C ASP A 70 -1.68 13.17 -5.73
N LEU A 71 -1.09 12.00 -5.97
CA LEU A 71 -0.03 11.44 -5.14
C LEU A 71 1.31 11.80 -5.80
N ASP A 72 2.16 12.54 -5.09
CA ASP A 72 3.58 12.63 -5.43
C ASP A 72 4.37 11.59 -4.63
N PRO A 73 4.69 10.43 -5.22
CA PRO A 73 5.33 9.33 -4.51
C PRO A 73 6.78 9.66 -4.09
N TYR A 74 7.44 10.61 -4.75
CA TYR A 74 8.87 10.88 -4.54
C TYR A 74 9.17 11.55 -3.19
N ASN A 75 8.16 12.00 -2.45
CA ASN A 75 8.33 12.51 -1.09
C ASN A 75 8.64 11.40 -0.07
N HIS A 76 8.26 10.16 -0.38
CA HIS A 76 8.40 9.03 0.55
C HIS A 76 9.07 7.81 -0.08
N LEU A 77 9.10 7.73 -1.41
CA LEU A 77 9.61 6.56 -2.14
C LEU A 77 10.83 6.94 -2.96
N GLU A 78 11.85 6.08 -2.89
CA GLU A 78 12.97 6.10 -3.81
C GLU A 78 12.71 5.09 -4.93
N LYS A 79 12.80 5.54 -6.17
CA LYS A 79 12.67 4.63 -7.32
C LYS A 79 13.89 3.72 -7.36
N THR A 80 13.66 2.42 -7.27
CA THR A 80 14.70 1.42 -7.50
C THR A 80 14.85 1.14 -9.00
N ASP A 81 16.05 0.78 -9.45
CA ASP A 81 16.28 0.23 -10.80
C ASP A 81 15.94 -1.26 -10.93
N ILE A 82 15.37 -1.84 -9.87
CA ILE A 82 14.98 -3.25 -9.81
C ILE A 82 13.67 -3.43 -10.60
N SER A 83 13.69 -4.36 -11.55
CA SER A 83 12.51 -4.84 -12.26
C SER A 83 12.53 -6.36 -12.27
N PHE A 84 11.40 -6.99 -11.96
CA PHE A 84 11.25 -8.44 -12.00
C PHE A 84 9.87 -8.78 -12.56
N ASN A 85 9.75 -9.97 -13.15
CA ASN A 85 8.49 -10.49 -13.66
C ASN A 85 8.01 -11.62 -12.75
N LEU A 86 6.74 -11.58 -12.38
CA LEU A 86 6.07 -12.66 -11.67
C LEU A 86 5.10 -13.33 -12.65
N ASN A 87 5.37 -14.60 -12.98
CA ASN A 87 4.43 -15.40 -13.75
C ASN A 87 3.30 -15.84 -12.82
N LEU A 88 2.07 -15.42 -13.11
CA LEU A 88 0.90 -15.70 -12.29
C LEU A 88 0.16 -16.98 -12.71
N ASP A 89 0.41 -17.45 -13.94
CA ASP A 89 -0.15 -18.70 -14.47
C ASP A 89 0.98 -19.71 -14.73
N ASP A 90 0.85 -20.89 -14.12
CA ASP A 90 1.31 -22.14 -14.72
C ASP A 90 0.14 -22.67 -15.55
N SER A 91 -0.14 -22.08 -16.71
CA SER A 91 -0.97 -22.80 -17.68
C SER A 91 -0.15 -23.99 -18.16
N GLU A 92 -0.52 -25.21 -17.74
CA GLU A 92 -0.22 -26.42 -18.51
C GLU A 92 -0.66 -26.27 -19.98
#